data_AF-A0A815LBS1-F1
#
_entry.id   AF-A0A815LBS1-F1
#
_cell.length_a   1.000
_cell.length_b   1.000
_cell.length_c   1.000
_cell.angle_alpha   90.00
_cell.angle_beta   90.00
_cell.angle_gamma   90.00
#
_symmetry.space_group_name_H-M   'P 1'
#
loop_
_entity.id
_entity.type
_entity.pdbx_description
1 polymer ?
#
loop_
_entity_poly.entity_id
_entity_poly.type
_entity_poly.pdbx_seq_one_letter_code
_entity_poly.pdbx_strand_id
1 'polypeptide(L)'
;MNNFTSLLDFLKQEEEKKIGTNNDDANTDLSYGFIDKNPLLKSLVRSFERFENHNDNYEYEFMQIFIDTIISNLTKSNNHRRYGTTIKNFALSLHIIGGKLTYEFIRLNLPGSLPNLAMLNALMSSSDSKFSEGEFGFDQLEKRCNNLGVQYAFASEDATDATHLVTKWRNRLLSSSAALWLENKSISINHLYDIINNEHYSTLDHGLTKFDINPQDRQNFSSCLKLAFHDLINILSKNNDTRGTLICLQMFRMIIVTYVEKRMTVAEHTLCEKKYFISGLRSAWTVVFLCTAWLTWIKCTSFNSSYTTRNNKSKYFITRPAYLSMEINAHNLLYLIILIKEKKLPPSVLHIDIFSLQACESLFRNARALSGIYPTIVNFTIHDFLRRAQRLSILSDIKHMQSDTDLVNNFIFPAHHKHRSVRHAAVMINQYEIDQIDIEKLITGAYDKAIQKW
;
A
#
# COMPACT_ATOMS: atom_id res chain seq x y z
N MET A 1 2.11 -22.48 39.03
CA MET A 1 2.43 -23.91 38.83
C MET A 1 1.50 -24.47 37.77
N ASN A 2 2.07 -25.10 36.74
CA ASN A 2 1.51 -26.29 36.11
C ASN A 2 0.35 -26.14 35.14
N ASN A 3 0.20 -25.08 34.31
CA ASN A 3 -0.74 -25.21 33.17
C ASN A 3 -0.27 -26.34 32.24
N PHE A 4 1.03 -26.42 32.00
CA PHE A 4 1.63 -27.48 31.20
C PHE A 4 1.61 -28.85 31.89
N THR A 5 2.00 -28.94 33.17
CA THR A 5 1.87 -30.19 33.93
C THR A 5 0.42 -30.62 34.04
N SER A 6 -0.53 -29.68 34.19
CA SER A 6 -1.97 -29.98 34.13
C SER A 6 -2.42 -30.47 32.75
N LEU A 7 -1.85 -29.95 31.65
CA LEU A 7 -2.13 -30.48 30.31
C LEU A 7 -1.61 -31.92 30.17
N LEU A 8 -0.37 -32.18 30.58
CA LEU A 8 0.23 -33.51 30.54
C LEU A 8 -0.52 -34.49 31.43
N ASP A 9 -0.83 -34.11 32.66
CA ASP A 9 -1.56 -34.95 33.62
C ASP A 9 -3.00 -35.19 33.16
N PHE A 10 -3.66 -34.18 32.57
CA PHE A 10 -4.98 -34.35 31.97
C PHE A 10 -4.96 -35.29 30.76
N LEU A 11 -3.99 -35.12 29.85
CA LEU A 11 -3.84 -35.98 28.68
C LEU A 11 -3.57 -37.44 29.08
N LYS A 12 -2.76 -37.66 30.11
CA LYS A 12 -2.54 -38.98 30.72
C LYS A 12 -3.84 -39.57 31.27
N GLN A 13 -4.62 -38.80 32.05
CA GLN A 13 -5.91 -39.25 32.61
C GLN A 13 -6.97 -39.58 31.54
N GLU A 14 -7.04 -38.82 30.44
CA GLU A 14 -7.95 -39.10 29.31
C GLU A 14 -7.57 -40.39 28.57
N GLU A 15 -6.27 -40.68 28.47
CA GLU A 15 -5.75 -41.90 27.85
C GLU A 15 -5.98 -43.13 28.74
N GLU A 16 -5.74 -43.00 30.05
CA GLU A 16 -6.09 -44.01 31.07
C GLU A 16 -7.59 -44.35 31.07
N LYS A 17 -8.48 -43.35 30.94
CA LYS A 17 -9.94 -43.58 30.83
C LYS A 17 -10.36 -44.33 29.57
N LYS A 18 -9.63 -44.16 28.45
CA LYS A 18 -9.89 -44.92 27.21
C LYS A 18 -9.35 -46.34 27.30
N ILE A 19 -8.28 -46.55 28.06
CA ILE A 19 -7.59 -47.84 28.21
C ILE A 19 -8.22 -48.69 29.32
N GLY A 20 -8.87 -48.08 30.31
CA GLY A 20 -9.70 -48.75 31.33
C GLY A 20 -10.92 -49.52 30.79
N THR A 21 -11.04 -49.70 29.47
CA THR A 21 -11.96 -50.66 28.84
C THR A 21 -11.28 -51.92 28.30
N ASN A 22 -9.95 -52.04 28.35
CA ASN A 22 -9.23 -53.26 27.98
C ASN A 22 -7.94 -53.43 28.78
N ASN A 23 -7.98 -54.40 29.70
CA ASN A 23 -6.91 -55.12 30.41
C ASN A 23 -5.81 -54.33 31.14
N ASP A 24 -5.73 -54.65 32.43
CA ASP A 24 -4.63 -54.41 33.35
C ASP A 24 -3.38 -55.18 32.88
N ASP A 25 -2.45 -54.51 32.21
CA ASP A 25 -1.00 -54.73 32.31
C ASP A 25 -0.25 -53.89 31.26
N ALA A 26 -0.01 -52.63 31.60
CA ALA A 26 1.12 -51.86 31.07
C ALA A 26 1.29 -50.64 31.97
N ASN A 27 2.34 -50.62 32.78
CA ASN A 27 2.75 -49.42 33.49
C ASN A 27 4.13 -49.05 32.94
N THR A 28 4.28 -47.78 32.52
CA THR A 28 5.50 -47.03 32.12
C THR A 28 5.70 -46.54 30.67
N ASP A 29 4.71 -46.57 29.76
CA ASP A 29 4.85 -45.83 28.48
C ASP A 29 3.56 -45.16 27.94
N LEU A 30 2.59 -44.95 28.82
CA LEU A 30 1.21 -44.55 28.50
C LEU A 30 0.97 -43.05 28.25
N SER A 31 2.00 -42.24 28.09
CA SER A 31 1.87 -40.78 27.98
C SER A 31 1.87 -40.25 26.54
N TYR A 32 2.01 -41.11 25.53
CA TYR A 32 2.34 -40.67 24.17
C TYR A 32 1.33 -41.06 23.09
N GLY A 33 0.36 -41.95 23.29
CA GLY A 33 -0.47 -42.43 22.17
C GLY A 33 -1.34 -41.33 21.55
N PHE A 34 -1.94 -40.44 22.35
CA PHE A 34 -2.70 -39.30 21.83
C PHE A 34 -1.80 -38.17 21.29
N ILE A 35 -0.71 -37.87 21.99
CA ILE A 35 0.24 -36.82 21.61
C ILE A 35 0.98 -37.21 20.32
N ASP A 36 1.36 -38.48 20.16
CA ASP A 36 2.07 -39.02 19.00
C ASP A 36 1.18 -39.13 17.77
N LYS A 37 -0.13 -39.31 17.96
CA LYS A 37 -1.13 -39.20 16.87
C LYS A 37 -1.27 -37.77 16.35
N ASN A 38 -0.80 -36.76 17.08
CA ASN A 38 -0.94 -35.34 16.73
C ASN A 38 0.44 -34.66 16.70
N PRO A 39 1.18 -34.72 15.56
CA PRO A 39 2.55 -34.24 15.47
C PRO A 39 2.72 -32.76 15.85
N LEU A 40 1.72 -31.91 15.53
CA LEU A 40 1.75 -30.50 15.90
C LEU A 40 1.56 -30.29 17.41
N LEU A 41 0.69 -31.08 18.04
CA LEU A 41 0.51 -31.03 19.49
C LEU A 41 1.81 -31.46 20.18
N LYS A 42 2.43 -32.55 19.71
CA LYS A 42 3.75 -33.01 20.19
C LYS A 42 4.82 -31.93 20.06
N SER A 43 4.86 -31.23 18.93
CA SER A 43 5.81 -30.14 18.71
C SER A 43 5.53 -28.93 19.59
N LEU A 44 4.26 -28.58 19.82
CA LEU A 44 3.83 -27.49 20.69
C LEU A 44 4.26 -27.77 22.15
N VAL A 45 3.96 -28.98 22.62
CA VAL A 45 4.33 -29.47 23.96
C VAL A 45 5.83 -29.39 24.17
N ARG A 46 6.63 -29.94 23.25
CA ARG A 46 8.10 -29.87 23.30
C ARG A 46 8.65 -28.45 23.24
N SER A 47 7.99 -27.56 22.48
CA SER A 47 8.40 -26.16 22.42
C SER A 47 8.17 -25.47 23.76
N PHE A 48 7.05 -25.77 24.43
CA PHE A 48 6.72 -25.20 25.72
C PHE A 48 7.63 -25.70 26.85
N GLU A 49 8.00 -26.98 26.85
CA GLU A 49 9.02 -27.53 27.78
C GLU A 49 10.35 -26.79 27.70
N ARG A 50 10.74 -26.33 26.50
CA ARG A 50 11.96 -25.52 26.34
C ARG A 50 11.79 -24.11 26.89
N PHE A 51 10.58 -23.55 26.83
CA PHE A 51 10.30 -22.19 27.30
C PHE A 51 10.20 -22.11 28.83
N GLU A 52 9.64 -23.10 29.53
CA GLU A 52 9.60 -23.09 31.00
C GLU A 52 11.00 -23.07 31.65
N ASN A 53 12.03 -23.51 30.91
CA ASN A 53 13.42 -23.46 31.38
C ASN A 53 14.08 -22.08 31.25
N HIS A 54 13.45 -21.14 30.53
CA HIS A 54 13.91 -19.76 30.38
C HIS A 54 12.97 -18.82 31.14
N ASN A 55 13.51 -18.11 32.14
CA ASN A 55 12.76 -17.35 33.16
C ASN A 55 12.08 -16.06 32.65
N ASP A 56 11.91 -15.90 31.33
CA ASP A 56 11.37 -14.70 30.69
C ASP A 56 9.85 -14.82 30.51
N ASN A 57 9.11 -14.67 31.62
CA ASN A 57 7.67 -14.89 31.73
C ASN A 57 6.77 -14.00 30.83
N TYR A 58 7.30 -12.94 30.21
CA TYR A 58 6.48 -11.96 29.48
C TYR A 58 6.44 -12.19 27.95
N GLU A 59 7.31 -13.02 27.38
CA GLU A 59 7.44 -13.11 25.92
C GLU A 59 6.40 -14.05 25.25
N TYR A 60 5.66 -14.84 26.04
CA TYR A 60 4.82 -15.93 25.53
C TYR A 60 3.36 -15.91 26.01
N GLU A 61 2.82 -14.74 26.38
CA GLU A 61 1.45 -14.60 26.90
C GLU A 61 0.38 -15.24 25.99
N PHE A 62 0.46 -15.02 24.67
CA PHE A 62 -0.44 -15.66 23.72
C PHE A 62 -0.36 -17.19 23.77
N MET A 63 0.85 -17.75 23.86
CA MET A 63 1.04 -19.21 23.89
C MET A 63 0.44 -19.82 25.14
N GLN A 64 0.55 -19.13 26.28
CA GLN A 64 -0.10 -19.53 27.51
C GLN A 64 -1.64 -19.53 27.35
N ILE A 65 -2.21 -18.44 26.83
CA ILE A 65 -3.67 -18.36 26.55
C ILE A 65 -4.11 -19.48 25.58
N PHE A 66 -3.29 -19.78 24.59
CA PHE A 66 -3.55 -20.83 23.60
C PHE A 66 -3.56 -22.22 24.22
N ILE A 67 -2.57 -22.53 25.07
CA ILE A 67 -2.48 -23.80 25.80
C ILE A 67 -3.62 -23.94 26.80
N ASP A 68 -3.91 -22.89 27.59
CA ASP A 68 -4.99 -22.90 28.57
C ASP A 68 -6.35 -23.14 27.90
N THR A 69 -6.54 -22.58 26.70
CA THR A 69 -7.72 -22.82 25.88
C THR A 69 -7.82 -24.29 25.44
N ILE A 70 -6.70 -24.89 25.02
CA ILE A 70 -6.65 -26.32 24.66
C ILE A 70 -7.05 -27.18 25.87
N ILE A 71 -6.40 -26.98 27.02
CA ILE A 71 -6.69 -27.73 28.26
C ILE A 71 -8.18 -27.61 28.63
N SER A 72 -8.68 -26.37 28.67
CA SER A 72 -10.07 -26.08 29.06
C SER A 72 -11.11 -26.65 28.09
N ASN A 73 -10.74 -26.89 26.82
CA ASN A 73 -11.65 -27.41 25.80
C ASN A 73 -11.53 -28.91 25.57
N LEU A 74 -10.41 -29.52 25.94
CA LEU A 74 -10.26 -30.97 25.95
C LEU A 74 -11.04 -31.61 27.10
N THR A 75 -11.22 -30.90 28.22
CA THR A 75 -12.07 -31.34 29.35
C THR A 75 -13.58 -31.28 29.06
N LYS A 76 -13.98 -30.65 27.96
CA LYS A 76 -15.39 -30.40 27.62
C LYS A 76 -15.81 -31.22 26.42
N SER A 77 -17.10 -31.56 26.33
CA SER A 77 -17.65 -32.14 25.12
C SER A 77 -17.54 -31.16 23.94
N ASN A 78 -17.47 -31.69 22.71
CA ASN A 78 -17.24 -30.89 21.50
C ASN A 78 -18.19 -29.69 21.35
N ASN A 79 -19.43 -29.81 21.83
CA ASN A 79 -20.45 -28.76 21.74
C ASN A 79 -20.30 -27.65 22.80
N HIS A 80 -19.49 -27.86 23.84
CA HIS A 80 -19.31 -26.94 24.96
C HIS A 80 -17.96 -26.22 24.96
N ARG A 81 -17.17 -26.36 23.88
CA ARG A 81 -15.90 -25.66 23.73
C ARG A 81 -16.13 -24.15 23.70
N ARG A 82 -15.30 -23.41 24.42
CA ARG A 82 -15.35 -21.95 24.51
C ARG A 82 -13.99 -21.37 24.12
N TYR A 83 -14.02 -20.22 23.45
CA TYR A 83 -12.83 -19.57 22.94
C TYR A 83 -12.85 -18.10 23.36
N GLY A 84 -11.76 -17.63 23.96
CA GLY A 84 -11.55 -16.23 24.26
C GLY A 84 -11.40 -15.38 23.00
N THR A 85 -11.51 -14.06 23.14
CA THR A 85 -11.42 -13.10 22.02
C THR A 85 -10.08 -13.20 21.29
N THR A 86 -8.97 -13.35 22.02
CA THR A 86 -7.62 -13.52 21.46
C THR A 86 -7.54 -14.73 20.51
N ILE A 87 -8.10 -15.87 20.92
CA ILE A 87 -8.12 -17.11 20.12
C ILE A 87 -9.05 -16.97 18.92
N LYS A 88 -10.19 -16.31 19.08
CA LYS A 88 -11.11 -16.02 17.97
C LYS A 88 -10.44 -15.12 16.93
N ASN A 89 -9.73 -14.08 17.35
CA ASN A 89 -9.00 -13.17 16.46
C ASN A 89 -7.85 -13.87 15.74
N PHE A 90 -7.10 -14.73 16.45
CA PHE A 90 -6.09 -15.59 15.84
C PHE A 90 -6.70 -16.53 14.80
N ALA A 91 -7.80 -17.22 15.16
CA ALA A 91 -8.49 -18.15 14.27
C ALA A 91 -9.00 -17.45 13.00
N LEU A 92 -9.60 -16.26 13.13
CA LEU A 92 -10.04 -15.44 12.00
C LEU A 92 -8.85 -15.03 11.11
N SER A 93 -7.76 -14.56 11.72
CA SER A 93 -6.56 -14.13 10.99
C SER A 93 -5.93 -15.29 10.22
N LEU A 94 -5.77 -16.44 10.89
CA LEU A 94 -5.25 -17.67 10.29
C LEU A 94 -6.13 -18.17 9.15
N HIS A 95 -7.45 -18.12 9.31
CA HIS A 95 -8.38 -18.55 8.26
C HIS A 95 -8.36 -17.62 7.05
N ILE A 96 -8.29 -16.31 7.27
CA ILE A 96 -8.30 -15.33 6.16
C ILE A 96 -6.97 -15.33 5.41
N ILE A 97 -5.84 -15.33 6.13
CA ILE A 97 -4.50 -15.27 5.52
C ILE A 97 -4.04 -16.63 5.03
N GLY A 98 -4.16 -17.67 5.86
CA GLY A 98 -3.72 -19.03 5.52
C GLY A 98 -4.73 -19.80 4.66
N GLY A 99 -5.97 -19.32 4.56
CA GLY A 99 -7.04 -19.97 3.82
C GLY A 99 -7.63 -21.18 4.57
N LYS A 100 -8.71 -21.73 4.00
CA LYS A 100 -9.50 -22.81 4.61
C LYS A 100 -8.68 -24.08 4.86
N LEU A 101 -7.82 -24.49 3.92
CA LEU A 101 -7.05 -25.73 4.05
C LEU A 101 -6.03 -25.65 5.19
N THR A 102 -5.26 -24.57 5.26
CA THR A 102 -4.29 -24.33 6.34
C THR A 102 -4.98 -24.29 7.70
N TYR A 103 -6.12 -23.59 7.77
CA TYR A 103 -6.91 -23.51 8.99
C TYR A 103 -7.40 -24.89 9.46
N GLU A 104 -8.02 -25.67 8.56
CA GLU A 104 -8.52 -27.00 8.88
C GLU A 104 -7.39 -27.96 9.25
N PHE A 105 -6.26 -27.89 8.54
CA PHE A 105 -5.08 -28.67 8.85
C PHE A 105 -4.62 -28.43 10.29
N ILE A 106 -4.45 -27.16 10.70
CA ILE A 106 -4.02 -26.82 12.06
C ILE A 106 -5.09 -27.24 13.08
N ARG A 107 -6.37 -26.96 12.80
CA ARG A 107 -7.49 -27.29 13.70
C ARG A 107 -7.61 -28.79 13.97
N LEU A 108 -7.44 -29.62 12.94
CA LEU A 108 -7.55 -31.07 13.05
C LEU A 108 -6.35 -31.69 13.79
N ASN A 109 -5.16 -31.10 13.63
CA ASN A 109 -3.94 -31.56 14.29
C ASN A 109 -3.74 -30.98 15.71
N LEU A 110 -4.57 -30.01 16.12
CA LEU A 110 -4.58 -29.40 17.45
C LEU A 110 -6.01 -29.39 18.01
N PRO A 111 -6.55 -30.55 18.44
CA PRO A 111 -7.93 -30.62 18.91
C PRO A 111 -8.17 -29.71 20.13
N GLY A 112 -9.29 -29.00 20.14
CA GLY A 112 -9.65 -28.07 21.21
C GLY A 112 -9.01 -26.67 21.10
N SER A 113 -8.02 -26.49 20.23
CA SER A 113 -7.29 -25.22 20.08
C SER A 113 -8.06 -24.13 19.32
N LEU A 114 -8.74 -24.50 18.24
CA LEU A 114 -9.39 -23.57 17.31
C LEU A 114 -10.89 -23.86 17.17
N PRO A 115 -11.72 -22.82 16.97
CA PRO A 115 -13.14 -22.96 16.64
C PRO A 115 -13.39 -23.86 15.42
N ASN A 116 -14.60 -24.40 15.30
CA ASN A 116 -15.01 -25.04 14.04
C ASN A 116 -15.41 -23.98 12.98
N LEU A 117 -15.50 -24.40 11.72
CA LEU A 117 -15.86 -23.48 10.62
C LEU A 117 -17.23 -22.83 10.77
N ALA A 118 -18.20 -23.53 11.38
CA ALA A 118 -19.54 -22.97 11.59
C ALA A 118 -19.49 -21.79 12.56
N MET A 119 -18.76 -21.94 13.67
CA MET A 119 -18.51 -20.87 14.63
C MET A 119 -17.71 -19.73 13.99
N LEU A 120 -16.72 -20.05 13.16
CA LEU A 120 -15.94 -19.02 12.47
C LEU A 120 -16.79 -18.20 11.49
N ASN A 121 -17.65 -18.87 10.71
CA ASN A 121 -18.60 -18.22 9.81
C ASN A 121 -19.62 -17.39 10.58
N ALA A 122 -20.09 -17.86 11.74
CA ALA A 122 -20.96 -17.10 12.62
C ALA A 122 -20.26 -15.83 13.13
N LEU A 123 -18.99 -15.93 13.57
CA LEU A 123 -18.18 -14.78 13.98
C LEU A 123 -17.97 -13.76 12.85
N MET A 124 -17.73 -14.24 11.62
CA MET A 124 -17.64 -13.37 10.43
C MET A 124 -18.99 -12.74 10.07
N SER A 125 -20.09 -13.43 10.31
CA SER A 125 -21.43 -12.92 10.00
C SER A 125 -21.94 -11.94 11.05
N SER A 126 -21.47 -12.08 12.30
CA SER A 126 -21.81 -11.20 13.42
C SER A 126 -20.94 -9.95 13.51
N SER A 127 -19.90 -9.81 12.68
CA SER A 127 -19.10 -8.59 12.67
C SER A 127 -19.89 -7.45 12.03
N ASP A 128 -19.80 -6.24 12.58
CA ASP A 128 -20.48 -5.03 12.08
C ASP A 128 -20.08 -4.65 10.63
N SER A 129 -19.11 -5.36 10.05
CA SER A 129 -18.52 -5.13 8.73
C SER A 129 -19.30 -5.76 7.56
N LYS A 130 -20.60 -6.00 7.69
CA LYS A 130 -21.40 -6.53 6.58
C LYS A 130 -21.58 -5.45 5.52
N PHE A 131 -20.93 -5.62 4.38
CA PHE A 131 -21.13 -4.75 3.22
C PHE A 131 -22.32 -5.22 2.39
N SER A 132 -23.20 -4.29 2.01
CA SER A 132 -24.21 -4.50 1.00
C SER A 132 -23.92 -3.64 -0.24
N GLU A 133 -24.32 -4.12 -1.41
CA GLU A 133 -24.08 -3.42 -2.67
C GLU A 133 -24.87 -2.12 -2.72
N GLY A 134 -24.20 -1.01 -3.04
CA GLY A 134 -24.82 0.32 -3.11
C GLY A 134 -25.03 1.01 -1.75
N GLU A 135 -24.65 0.37 -0.65
CA GLU A 135 -24.69 0.98 0.69
C GLU A 135 -23.36 1.65 1.04
N PHE A 136 -23.46 2.88 1.53
CA PHE A 136 -22.33 3.63 2.04
C PHE A 136 -22.37 3.61 3.57
N GLY A 137 -21.33 3.06 4.19
CA GLY A 137 -21.19 3.01 5.65
C GLY A 137 -20.77 4.37 6.26
N PHE A 138 -21.54 5.43 6.02
CA PHE A 138 -21.21 6.78 6.51
C PHE A 138 -21.15 6.82 8.05
N ASP A 139 -22.06 6.15 8.75
CA ASP A 139 -22.06 6.09 10.22
C ASP A 139 -20.77 5.44 10.77
N GLN A 140 -20.29 4.40 10.07
CA GLN A 140 -19.06 3.69 10.43
C GLN A 140 -17.84 4.57 10.16
N LEU A 141 -17.85 5.30 9.05
CA LEU A 141 -16.81 6.27 8.71
C LEU A 141 -16.77 7.41 9.73
N GLU A 142 -17.92 7.99 10.08
CA GLU A 142 -18.03 9.05 11.07
C GLU A 142 -17.55 8.57 12.44
N LYS A 143 -18.01 7.40 12.91
CA LYS A 143 -17.53 6.79 14.16
C LYS A 143 -16.02 6.60 14.14
N ARG A 144 -15.46 6.14 13.00
CA ARG A 144 -14.01 5.96 12.85
C ARG A 144 -13.26 7.30 12.85
N CYS A 145 -13.78 8.32 12.17
CA CYS A 145 -13.21 9.67 12.17
C CYS A 145 -13.21 10.26 13.59
N ASN A 146 -14.32 10.12 14.32
CA ASN A 146 -14.45 10.58 15.69
C ASN A 146 -13.49 9.85 16.64
N ASN A 147 -13.40 8.52 16.54
CA ASN A 147 -12.48 7.71 17.35
C ASN A 147 -11.00 8.08 17.11
N LEU A 148 -10.64 8.40 15.87
CA LEU A 148 -9.28 8.78 15.49
C LEU A 148 -8.99 10.27 15.64
N GLY A 149 -9.98 11.08 16.07
CA GLY A 149 -9.86 12.54 16.13
C GLY A 149 -9.59 13.19 14.76
N VAL A 150 -10.03 12.56 13.66
CA VAL A 150 -9.81 13.04 12.29
C VAL A 150 -10.78 14.18 12.00
N GLN A 151 -10.24 15.37 11.78
CA GLN A 151 -11.01 16.59 11.51
C GLN A 151 -11.21 16.88 10.01
N TYR A 152 -10.42 16.24 9.14
CA TYR A 152 -10.38 16.54 7.71
C TYR A 152 -10.22 15.25 6.90
N ALA A 153 -10.81 15.25 5.71
CA ALA A 153 -10.66 14.19 4.74
C ALA A 153 -10.24 14.79 3.38
N PHE A 154 -9.42 14.05 2.65
CA PHE A 154 -9.06 14.38 1.27
C PHE A 154 -9.64 13.29 0.36
N ALA A 155 -10.37 13.70 -0.67
CA ALA A 155 -10.86 12.81 -1.71
C ALA A 155 -9.94 12.91 -2.92
N SER A 156 -9.41 11.77 -3.37
CA SER A 156 -8.63 11.66 -4.60
C SER A 156 -9.46 10.96 -5.67
N GLU A 157 -9.43 11.49 -6.89
CA GLU A 157 -10.09 10.89 -8.06
C GLU A 157 -9.05 10.32 -9.04
N ASP A 158 -9.46 9.36 -9.88
CA ASP A 158 -8.61 8.71 -10.89
C ASP A 158 -7.99 9.70 -11.87
N ALA A 159 -8.74 10.74 -12.22
CA ALA A 159 -8.26 11.79 -13.10
C ALA A 159 -7.11 12.57 -12.46
N THR A 160 -7.15 12.82 -11.16
CA THR A 160 -6.19 13.63 -10.42
C THR A 160 -5.04 12.83 -9.80
N ASP A 161 -5.12 11.51 -9.77
CA ASP A 161 -4.04 10.67 -9.25
C ASP A 161 -2.73 10.90 -10.02
N ALA A 162 -1.67 11.25 -9.29
CA ALA A 162 -0.38 11.59 -9.89
C ALA A 162 0.29 10.40 -10.59
N THR A 163 0.08 9.17 -10.09
CA THR A 163 0.57 7.94 -10.73
C THR A 163 -0.06 7.78 -12.11
N HIS A 164 -1.38 7.97 -12.19
CA HIS A 164 -2.14 7.84 -13.43
C HIS A 164 -1.88 8.99 -14.39
N LEU A 165 -1.73 10.22 -13.88
CA LEU A 165 -1.32 11.37 -14.68
C LEU A 165 0.00 11.10 -15.42
N VAL A 166 1.04 10.69 -14.68
CA VAL A 166 2.36 10.40 -15.25
C VAL A 166 2.29 9.23 -16.22
N THR A 167 1.51 8.20 -15.91
CA THR A 167 1.32 7.04 -16.80
C THR A 167 0.59 7.43 -18.09
N LYS A 168 -0.45 8.28 -18.01
CA LYS A 168 -1.16 8.83 -19.18
C LYS A 168 -0.20 9.65 -20.05
N TRP A 169 0.69 10.44 -19.45
CA TRP A 169 1.71 11.18 -20.17
C TRP A 169 2.74 10.24 -20.81
N ARG A 170 3.26 9.23 -20.09
CA ARG A 170 4.14 8.19 -20.67
C ARG A 170 3.49 7.58 -21.91
N ASN A 171 2.27 7.07 -21.76
CA ASN A 171 1.55 6.44 -22.87
C ASN A 171 1.34 7.38 -24.05
N ARG A 172 1.27 8.69 -23.80
CA ARG A 172 1.22 9.69 -24.85
C ARG A 172 2.56 9.85 -25.57
N LEU A 173 3.67 9.86 -24.85
CA LEU A 173 5.03 9.85 -25.41
C LEU A 173 5.30 8.59 -26.24
N LEU A 174 4.82 7.42 -25.79
CA LEU A 174 5.00 6.15 -26.51
C LEU A 174 4.03 5.97 -27.69
N SER A 175 3.05 6.86 -27.87
CA SER A 175 1.98 6.67 -28.84
C SER A 175 2.45 6.95 -30.27
N SER A 176 2.25 6.00 -31.18
CA SER A 176 2.49 6.19 -32.62
C SER A 176 1.59 7.23 -33.28
N SER A 177 0.45 7.56 -32.67
CA SER A 177 -0.48 8.60 -33.15
C SER A 177 -0.14 10.00 -32.68
N ALA A 178 0.80 10.14 -31.74
CA ALA A 178 1.23 11.41 -31.20
C ALA A 178 2.44 11.92 -31.99
N ALA A 179 2.44 13.19 -32.34
CA ALA A 179 3.58 13.87 -32.92
C ALA A 179 3.86 15.09 -32.05
N LEU A 180 4.57 14.90 -30.94
CA LEU A 180 4.79 15.95 -29.95
C LEU A 180 5.95 16.85 -30.38
N TRP A 181 5.75 18.17 -30.32
CA TRP A 181 6.75 19.18 -30.71
C TRP A 181 6.79 20.30 -29.70
N LEU A 182 8.00 20.69 -29.28
CA LEU A 182 8.26 21.93 -28.54
C LEU A 182 9.07 22.84 -29.45
N GLU A 183 8.46 23.92 -29.93
CA GLU A 183 9.06 24.81 -30.92
C GLU A 183 9.52 24.04 -32.18
N ASN A 184 10.80 24.11 -32.53
CA ASN A 184 11.42 23.37 -33.63
C ASN A 184 12.03 22.03 -33.18
N LYS A 185 11.83 21.61 -31.92
CA LYS A 185 12.39 20.38 -31.36
C LYS A 185 11.31 19.30 -31.26
N SER A 186 11.58 18.14 -31.84
CA SER A 186 10.69 16.99 -31.74
C SER A 186 10.82 16.33 -30.35
N ILE A 187 9.69 15.85 -29.82
CA ILE A 187 9.67 14.95 -28.68
C ILE A 187 9.41 13.55 -29.25
N SER A 188 10.39 12.66 -29.12
CA SER A 188 10.36 11.36 -29.77
C SER A 188 10.88 10.26 -28.88
N ILE A 189 10.20 9.10 -28.93
CA ILE A 189 10.67 7.86 -28.34
C ILE A 189 11.97 7.36 -29.00
N ASN A 190 12.22 7.71 -30.26
CA ASN A 190 13.40 7.25 -30.97
C ASN A 190 14.68 7.72 -30.26
N HIS A 191 14.68 8.92 -29.68
CA HIS A 191 15.79 9.40 -28.85
C HIS A 191 16.11 8.47 -27.66
N LEU A 192 15.11 7.76 -27.11
CA LEU A 192 15.31 6.78 -26.04
C LEU A 192 15.78 5.43 -26.58
N TYR A 193 15.26 5.00 -27.73
CA TYR A 193 15.78 3.83 -28.43
C TYR A 193 17.25 3.99 -28.82
N ASP A 194 17.63 5.18 -29.27
CA ASP A 194 19.00 5.50 -29.66
C ASP A 194 19.94 5.40 -28.46
N ILE A 195 19.51 5.83 -27.27
CA ILE A 195 20.28 5.67 -26.03
C ILE A 195 20.38 4.20 -25.63
N ILE A 196 19.26 3.46 -25.64
CA ILE A 196 19.22 2.05 -25.21
C ILE A 196 20.06 1.15 -26.11
N ASN A 197 20.12 1.45 -27.41
CA ASN A 197 20.89 0.68 -28.39
C ASN A 197 22.30 1.27 -28.63
N ASN A 198 22.69 2.32 -27.92
CA ASN A 198 24.01 2.94 -28.08
C ASN A 198 25.09 2.06 -27.44
N GLU A 199 26.16 1.75 -28.16
CA GLU A 199 27.28 0.97 -27.62
C GLU A 199 28.07 1.72 -26.53
N HIS A 200 27.97 3.05 -26.47
CA HIS A 200 28.66 3.87 -25.47
C HIS A 200 27.96 3.95 -24.11
N TYR A 201 26.71 3.51 -24.00
CA TYR A 201 25.95 3.57 -22.75
C TYR A 201 25.44 2.18 -22.37
N SER A 202 25.68 1.78 -21.13
CA SER A 202 25.14 0.55 -20.57
C SER A 202 23.81 0.79 -19.86
N THR A 203 23.05 -0.28 -19.61
CA THR A 203 21.83 -0.22 -18.80
C THR A 203 22.06 0.34 -17.40
N LEU A 204 23.28 0.25 -16.86
CA LEU A 204 23.63 0.84 -15.56
C LEU A 204 23.74 2.37 -15.64
N ASP A 205 24.12 2.91 -16.79
CA ASP A 205 24.28 4.36 -16.99
C ASP A 205 22.92 5.05 -17.16
N HIS A 206 22.02 4.45 -17.93
CA HIS A 206 20.74 5.08 -18.29
C HIS A 206 19.51 4.47 -17.58
N GLY A 207 19.65 3.29 -16.95
CA GLY A 207 18.59 2.65 -16.14
C GLY A 207 17.38 2.11 -16.91
N LEU A 208 17.41 2.14 -18.25
CA LEU A 208 16.28 1.72 -19.11
C LEU A 208 16.51 0.35 -19.74
N THR A 209 15.42 -0.37 -19.98
CA THR A 209 15.36 -1.56 -20.83
C THR A 209 14.36 -1.37 -21.96
N LYS A 210 14.40 -2.23 -22.99
CA LYS A 210 13.40 -2.21 -24.08
C LYS A 210 11.96 -2.36 -23.58
N PHE A 211 11.77 -3.05 -22.46
CA PHE A 211 10.46 -3.19 -21.82
C PHE A 211 9.94 -1.86 -21.25
N ASP A 212 10.82 -0.98 -20.77
CA ASP A 212 10.42 0.27 -20.13
C ASP A 212 9.79 1.27 -21.12
N ILE A 213 10.10 1.13 -22.40
CA ILE A 213 9.56 1.94 -23.50
C ILE A 213 8.54 1.19 -24.37
N ASN A 214 8.08 0.02 -23.91
CA ASN A 214 7.06 -0.75 -24.62
C ASN A 214 5.67 -0.09 -24.51
N PRO A 215 5.02 0.29 -25.63
CA PRO A 215 3.70 0.93 -25.61
C PRO A 215 2.55 -0.02 -25.22
N GLN A 216 2.77 -1.34 -25.26
CA GLN A 216 1.73 -2.32 -24.91
C GLN A 216 1.45 -2.37 -23.40
N ASP A 217 2.47 -2.10 -22.58
CA ASP A 217 2.33 -2.10 -21.13
C ASP A 217 1.93 -0.71 -20.63
N ARG A 218 0.62 -0.42 -20.72
CA ARG A 218 0.05 0.91 -20.45
C ARG A 218 -0.10 1.26 -18.98
N GLN A 219 0.07 0.30 -18.07
CA GLN A 219 -0.12 0.48 -16.62
C GLN A 219 1.21 0.49 -15.84
N ASN A 220 2.34 0.42 -16.54
CA ASN A 220 3.65 0.33 -15.91
C ASN A 220 4.17 1.67 -15.39
N PHE A 221 3.81 1.98 -14.15
CA PHE A 221 4.34 3.14 -13.45
C PHE A 221 5.84 3.02 -13.14
N SER A 222 6.37 1.80 -12.94
CA SER A 222 7.79 1.62 -12.63
C SER A 222 8.71 2.14 -13.74
N SER A 223 8.28 1.99 -15.00
CA SER A 223 8.99 2.55 -16.15
C SER A 223 8.92 4.08 -16.19
N CYS A 224 7.86 4.69 -15.66
CA CYS A 224 7.78 6.15 -15.54
C CYS A 224 8.86 6.71 -14.59
N LEU A 225 9.13 6.01 -13.47
CA LEU A 225 10.18 6.39 -12.54
C LEU A 225 11.57 6.33 -13.20
N LYS A 226 11.83 5.27 -13.98
CA LYS A 226 13.09 5.13 -14.72
C LYS A 226 13.25 6.19 -15.82
N LEU A 227 12.17 6.55 -16.51
CA LEU A 227 12.18 7.64 -17.49
C LEU A 227 12.48 9.02 -16.85
N ALA A 228 12.22 9.17 -15.55
CA ALA A 228 12.52 10.36 -14.78
C ALA A 228 13.89 10.30 -14.07
N PHE A 229 14.71 9.28 -14.35
CA PHE A 229 15.99 9.09 -13.69
C PHE A 229 17.00 10.20 -14.06
N HIS A 230 17.79 10.63 -13.08
CA HIS A 230 18.71 11.75 -13.26
C HIS A 230 19.77 11.48 -14.32
N ASP A 231 20.34 10.28 -14.34
CA ASP A 231 21.43 9.94 -15.25
C ASP A 231 20.95 9.88 -16.70
N LEU A 232 19.73 9.39 -16.95
CA LEU A 232 19.09 9.44 -18.26
C LEU A 232 18.92 10.90 -18.76
N ILE A 233 18.42 11.79 -17.88
CA ILE A 233 18.26 13.22 -18.19
C ILE A 233 19.62 13.85 -18.50
N ASN A 234 20.66 13.50 -17.75
CA ASN A 234 22.02 13.98 -17.97
C ASN A 234 22.59 13.50 -19.32
N ILE A 235 22.35 12.24 -19.69
CA ILE A 235 22.77 11.69 -20.98
C ILE A 235 22.07 12.42 -22.13
N LEU A 236 20.74 12.58 -22.08
CA LEU A 236 19.98 13.33 -23.08
C LEU A 236 20.48 14.77 -23.22
N SER A 237 20.86 15.41 -22.12
CA SER A 237 21.36 16.80 -22.14
C SER A 237 22.61 17.01 -22.99
N LYS A 238 23.38 15.95 -23.27
CA LYS A 238 24.59 15.99 -24.11
C LYS A 238 24.27 16.14 -25.60
N ASN A 239 23.05 15.83 -26.03
CA ASN A 239 22.63 15.90 -27.43
C ASN A 239 21.52 16.94 -27.65
N ASN A 240 21.83 17.97 -28.44
CA ASN A 240 20.93 19.08 -28.79
C ASN A 240 19.66 18.65 -29.55
N ASP A 241 19.68 17.53 -30.26
CA ASP A 241 18.50 17.03 -31.00
C ASP A 241 17.45 16.44 -30.06
N THR A 242 17.89 15.95 -28.90
CA THR A 242 17.00 15.36 -27.90
C THR A 242 16.35 16.39 -26.97
N ARG A 243 16.63 17.69 -27.18
CA ARG A 243 16.24 18.78 -26.28
C ARG A 243 14.75 18.81 -25.96
N GLY A 244 13.87 18.57 -26.93
CA GLY A 244 12.43 18.51 -26.69
C GLY A 244 12.06 17.37 -25.75
N THR A 245 12.65 16.18 -25.97
CA THR A 245 12.43 15.00 -25.13
C THR A 245 13.00 15.20 -23.73
N LEU A 246 14.17 15.84 -23.60
CA LEU A 246 14.75 16.25 -22.33
C LEU A 246 13.80 17.12 -21.51
N ILE A 247 13.25 18.19 -22.10
CA ILE A 247 12.30 19.08 -21.42
C ILE A 247 11.06 18.30 -20.99
N CYS A 248 10.54 17.42 -21.84
CA CYS A 248 9.41 16.56 -21.52
C CYS A 248 9.70 15.65 -20.31
N LEU A 249 10.85 14.98 -20.26
CA LEU A 249 11.22 14.12 -19.14
C LEU A 249 11.57 14.89 -17.86
N GLN A 250 12.07 16.12 -17.98
CA GLN A 250 12.22 17.02 -16.84
C GLN A 250 10.87 17.39 -16.23
N MET A 251 9.85 17.66 -17.06
CA MET A 251 8.47 17.87 -16.57
C MET A 251 7.92 16.62 -15.87
N PHE A 252 8.17 15.42 -16.39
CA PHE A 252 7.82 14.15 -15.71
C PHE A 252 8.44 14.07 -14.32
N ARG A 253 9.75 14.29 -14.24
CA ARG A 253 10.49 14.24 -12.99
C ARG A 253 9.94 15.23 -11.97
N MET A 254 9.65 16.45 -12.42
CA MET A 254 9.08 17.49 -11.57
C MET A 254 7.73 17.09 -10.98
N ILE A 255 6.86 16.38 -11.73
CA ILE A 255 5.60 15.84 -11.21
C ILE A 255 5.84 14.70 -10.22
N ILE A 256 6.68 13.73 -10.58
CA ILE A 256 6.97 12.55 -9.74
C ILE A 256 7.54 12.97 -8.37
N VAL A 257 8.55 13.84 -8.38
CA VAL A 257 9.19 14.34 -7.16
C VAL A 257 8.20 15.14 -6.31
N THR A 258 7.26 15.86 -6.94
CA THR A 258 6.27 16.66 -6.21
C THR A 258 5.20 15.79 -5.56
N TYR A 259 4.62 14.84 -6.29
CA TYR A 259 3.37 14.19 -5.86
C TYR A 259 3.49 12.70 -5.54
N VAL A 260 4.58 12.01 -5.90
CA VAL A 260 4.67 10.54 -5.81
C VAL A 260 5.81 10.04 -4.94
N GLU A 261 6.99 10.66 -5.01
CA GLU A 261 8.13 10.21 -4.21
C GLU A 261 7.85 10.37 -2.72
N LYS A 262 7.83 9.23 -2.01
CA LYS A 262 7.71 9.20 -0.55
C LYS A 262 8.95 9.84 0.05
N ARG A 263 8.73 10.82 0.92
CA ARG A 263 9.80 11.46 1.69
C ARG A 263 10.52 10.38 2.51
N MET A 264 11.68 9.92 2.08
CA MET A 264 12.49 8.98 2.85
C MET A 264 13.95 9.41 2.87
N THR A 265 14.40 9.92 4.03
CA THR A 265 15.36 9.21 4.91
C THR A 265 15.57 10.00 6.20
N VAL A 266 15.68 9.26 7.30
CA VAL A 266 15.89 9.69 8.71
C VAL A 266 17.18 10.51 8.93
N ALA A 267 18.03 10.67 7.91
CA ALA A 267 19.34 11.31 8.03
C ALA A 267 19.38 12.82 7.64
N GLU A 268 18.35 13.37 6.98
CA GLU A 268 18.35 14.77 6.49
C GLU A 268 17.19 15.63 7.06
N HIS A 269 16.73 15.28 8.26
CA HIS A 269 15.35 15.50 8.71
C HIS A 269 15.00 16.89 9.29
N THR A 270 15.80 17.95 9.12
CA THR A 270 15.44 19.25 9.75
C THR A 270 15.73 20.49 8.91
N LEU A 271 16.55 20.38 7.86
CA LEU A 271 16.89 21.52 6.97
C LEU A 271 16.40 21.35 5.52
N CYS A 272 16.01 20.13 5.13
CA CYS A 272 15.68 19.80 3.75
C CYS A 272 14.18 19.95 3.43
N GLU A 273 13.29 19.91 4.44
CA GLU A 273 11.84 19.79 4.22
C GLU A 273 11.17 21.08 3.71
N LYS A 274 11.60 22.26 4.20
CA LYS A 274 11.22 23.58 3.65
C LYS A 274 11.55 23.66 2.15
N LYS A 275 12.75 23.18 1.78
CA LYS A 275 13.22 23.20 0.40
C LYS A 275 12.39 22.29 -0.49
N TYR A 276 12.01 21.10 -0.02
CA TYR A 276 11.26 20.14 -0.83
C TYR A 276 9.83 20.58 -1.14
N PHE A 277 9.08 21.08 -0.16
CA PHE A 277 7.69 21.47 -0.40
C PHE A 277 7.58 22.74 -1.27
N ILE A 278 8.40 23.76 -0.96
CA ILE A 278 8.51 24.98 -1.76
C ILE A 278 9.00 24.62 -3.17
N SER A 279 9.98 23.71 -3.28
CA SER A 279 10.46 23.20 -4.58
C SER A 279 9.38 22.40 -5.30
N GLY A 280 8.54 21.66 -4.60
CA GLY A 280 7.43 20.87 -5.14
C GLY A 280 6.36 21.77 -5.73
N LEU A 281 5.87 22.75 -4.97
CA LEU A 281 4.90 23.73 -5.47
C LEU A 281 5.49 24.52 -6.66
N ARG A 282 6.73 24.98 -6.54
CA ARG A 282 7.42 25.67 -7.64
C ARG A 282 7.52 24.75 -8.86
N SER A 283 7.79 23.47 -8.66
CA SER A 283 7.90 22.50 -9.74
C SER A 283 6.55 22.25 -10.41
N ALA A 284 5.49 22.01 -9.66
CA ALA A 284 4.13 21.88 -10.19
C ALA A 284 3.75 23.08 -11.07
N TRP A 285 3.94 24.30 -10.56
CA TRP A 285 3.62 25.52 -11.30
C TRP A 285 4.53 25.76 -12.51
N THR A 286 5.83 25.46 -12.42
CA THR A 286 6.72 25.51 -13.61
C THR A 286 6.21 24.58 -14.71
N VAL A 287 5.74 23.37 -14.37
CA VAL A 287 5.19 22.46 -15.38
C VAL A 287 3.88 23.00 -15.95
N VAL A 288 2.99 23.56 -15.13
CA VAL A 288 1.75 24.21 -15.61
C VAL A 288 2.07 25.34 -16.58
N PHE A 289 3.01 26.23 -16.24
CA PHE A 289 3.42 27.33 -17.12
C PHE A 289 4.04 26.84 -18.42
N LEU A 290 4.92 25.84 -18.38
CA LEU A 290 5.49 25.23 -19.58
C LEU A 290 4.40 24.63 -20.48
N CYS A 291 3.42 23.92 -19.90
CA CYS A 291 2.32 23.35 -20.66
C CYS A 291 1.39 24.42 -21.24
N THR A 292 1.16 25.50 -20.51
CA THR A 292 0.35 26.64 -21.00
C THR A 292 1.07 27.39 -22.11
N ALA A 293 2.38 27.64 -21.98
CA ALA A 293 3.21 28.21 -23.04
C ALA A 293 3.21 27.30 -24.28
N TRP A 294 3.37 25.99 -24.08
CA TRP A 294 3.31 25.00 -25.14
C TRP A 294 1.97 25.00 -25.88
N LEU A 295 0.87 24.95 -25.16
CA LEU A 295 -0.46 24.98 -25.75
C LEU A 295 -0.72 26.31 -26.49
N THR A 296 -0.23 27.42 -25.96
CA THR A 296 -0.34 28.74 -26.58
C THR A 296 0.46 28.81 -27.88
N TRP A 297 1.71 28.34 -27.86
CA TRP A 297 2.55 28.23 -29.04
C TRP A 297 1.89 27.38 -30.13
N ILE A 298 1.36 26.20 -29.79
CA ILE A 298 0.62 25.35 -30.76
C ILE A 298 -0.56 26.12 -31.36
N LYS A 299 -1.32 26.87 -30.56
CA LYS A 299 -2.45 27.67 -31.05
C LYS A 299 -1.97 28.74 -32.03
N CYS A 300 -0.92 29.48 -31.69
CA CYS A 300 -0.38 30.55 -32.53
C CYS A 300 0.22 30.03 -33.84
N THR A 301 0.95 28.90 -33.82
CA THR A 301 1.52 28.31 -35.04
C THR A 301 0.46 27.64 -35.91
N SER A 302 -0.56 27.02 -35.31
CA SER A 302 -1.68 26.43 -36.06
C SER A 302 -2.50 27.48 -36.81
N PHE A 303 -2.63 28.71 -36.27
CA PHE A 303 -3.33 29.83 -36.92
C PHE A 303 -2.68 30.26 -38.25
N ASN A 304 -1.38 30.04 -38.43
CA ASN A 304 -0.66 30.35 -39.67
C ASN A 304 -0.81 29.26 -40.74
N SER A 305 -1.32 28.08 -40.40
CA SER A 305 -1.62 27.01 -41.36
C SER A 305 -3.12 26.95 -41.62
N SER A 306 -3.56 27.40 -42.78
CA SER A 306 -4.96 27.42 -43.23
C SER A 306 -5.63 26.03 -43.38
N TYR A 307 -4.98 24.94 -42.93
CA TYR A 307 -5.39 23.56 -43.19
C TYR A 307 -5.54 22.66 -41.96
N THR A 308 -5.48 23.16 -40.73
CA THR A 308 -5.72 22.30 -39.55
C THR A 308 -7.17 22.35 -39.07
N THR A 309 -8.02 21.51 -39.66
CA THR A 309 -9.30 21.12 -39.08
C THR A 309 -9.14 20.80 -37.59
N ARG A 310 -10.11 21.24 -36.77
CA ARG A 310 -10.20 21.13 -35.29
C ARG A 310 -9.74 19.78 -34.70
N ASN A 311 -9.77 18.70 -35.48
CA ASN A 311 -9.42 17.32 -35.10
C ASN A 311 -7.91 17.02 -34.94
N ASN A 312 -6.99 17.83 -35.48
CA ASN A 312 -5.55 17.55 -35.39
C ASN A 312 -4.83 18.17 -34.18
N LYS A 313 -5.47 19.10 -33.44
CA LYS A 313 -4.87 19.77 -32.26
C LYS A 313 -4.49 18.78 -31.14
N SER A 314 -5.21 17.66 -31.06
CA SER A 314 -4.95 16.60 -30.08
C SER A 314 -3.70 15.78 -30.40
N LYS A 315 -3.05 15.91 -31.58
CA LYS A 315 -1.85 15.15 -31.97
C LYS A 315 -0.55 15.77 -31.45
N TYR A 316 -0.52 17.09 -31.29
CA TYR A 316 0.71 17.85 -31.02
C TYR A 316 0.98 18.16 -29.55
N PHE A 317 0.01 17.86 -28.69
CA PHE A 317 0.07 18.16 -27.25
C PHE A 317 -0.20 16.91 -26.40
N ILE A 318 0.00 17.05 -25.10
CA ILE A 318 -0.50 16.08 -24.12
C ILE A 318 -2.03 16.00 -24.17
N THR A 319 -2.59 14.92 -23.63
CA THR A 319 -4.05 14.77 -23.62
C THR A 319 -4.68 15.84 -22.72
N ARG A 320 -5.85 16.36 -23.13
CA ARG A 320 -6.56 17.38 -22.36
C ARG A 320 -6.82 16.96 -20.91
N PRO A 321 -7.23 15.70 -20.61
CA PRO A 321 -7.36 15.26 -19.22
C PRO A 321 -6.04 15.37 -18.45
N ALA A 322 -4.91 14.94 -19.00
CA ALA A 322 -3.62 15.02 -18.31
C ALA A 322 -3.22 16.48 -18.00
N TYR A 323 -3.43 17.39 -18.94
CA TYR A 323 -3.18 18.83 -18.73
C TYR A 323 -4.05 19.42 -17.61
N LEU A 324 -5.36 19.18 -17.67
CA LEU A 324 -6.29 19.69 -16.65
C LEU A 324 -6.01 19.10 -15.27
N SER A 325 -5.69 17.81 -15.19
CA SER A 325 -5.31 17.17 -13.93
C SER A 325 -4.07 17.79 -13.30
N MET A 326 -3.07 18.17 -14.11
CA MET A 326 -1.89 18.89 -13.60
C MET A 326 -2.25 20.26 -13.04
N GLU A 327 -3.07 21.01 -13.76
CA GLU A 327 -3.53 22.33 -13.34
C GLU A 327 -4.32 22.23 -12.02
N ILE A 328 -5.28 21.30 -11.94
CA ILE A 328 -6.04 21.00 -10.72
C ILE A 328 -5.11 20.60 -9.57
N ASN A 329 -4.14 19.72 -9.79
CA ASN A 329 -3.21 19.30 -8.74
C ASN A 329 -2.31 20.44 -8.25
N ALA A 330 -1.88 21.36 -9.13
CA ALA A 330 -1.09 22.53 -8.76
C ALA A 330 -1.92 23.53 -7.95
N HIS A 331 -3.17 23.77 -8.36
CA HIS A 331 -4.11 24.61 -7.64
C HIS A 331 -4.51 24.02 -6.29
N ASN A 332 -4.79 22.72 -6.21
CA ASN A 332 -5.10 22.04 -4.96
C ASN A 332 -3.94 22.14 -3.97
N LEU A 333 -2.70 21.92 -4.44
CA LEU A 333 -1.52 22.07 -3.60
C LEU A 333 -1.38 23.50 -3.07
N LEU A 334 -1.55 24.51 -3.94
CA LEU A 334 -1.53 25.91 -3.53
C LEU A 334 -2.63 26.23 -2.51
N TYR A 335 -3.84 25.73 -2.74
CA TYR A 335 -4.98 26.00 -1.86
C TYR A 335 -4.78 25.39 -0.46
N LEU A 336 -4.22 24.18 -0.38
CA LEU A 336 -3.86 23.57 0.90
C LEU A 336 -2.87 24.43 1.69
N ILE A 337 -1.87 25.03 1.02
CA ILE A 337 -0.92 25.96 1.66
C ILE A 337 -1.64 27.16 2.22
N ILE A 338 -2.53 27.76 1.43
CA ILE A 338 -3.31 28.93 1.85
C ILE A 338 -4.12 28.57 3.09
N LEU A 339 -4.83 27.45 3.09
CA LEU A 339 -5.61 27.00 4.25
C LEU A 339 -4.75 26.75 5.49
N ILE A 340 -3.53 26.25 5.34
CA ILE A 340 -2.60 26.07 6.46
C ILE A 340 -2.07 27.42 6.97
N LYS A 341 -1.74 28.37 6.08
CA LYS A 341 -1.37 29.75 6.47
C LYS A 341 -2.51 30.45 7.20
N GLU A 342 -3.75 30.21 6.78
CA GLU A 342 -4.96 30.68 7.44
C GLU A 342 -5.28 29.92 8.74
N LYS A 343 -4.46 28.93 9.12
CA LYS A 343 -4.64 28.08 10.31
C LYS A 343 -5.96 27.29 10.33
N LYS A 344 -6.56 27.07 9.16
CA LYS A 344 -7.76 26.24 8.97
C LYS A 344 -7.43 24.75 8.85
N LEU A 345 -6.18 24.42 8.51
CA LEU A 345 -5.68 23.04 8.40
C LEU A 345 -4.34 22.91 9.13
N PRO A 346 -4.04 21.74 9.73
CA PRO A 346 -2.74 21.49 10.31
C PRO A 346 -1.67 21.25 9.23
N PRO A 347 -0.39 21.58 9.50
CA PRO A 347 0.70 21.32 8.56
C PRO A 347 0.85 19.86 8.12
N SER A 348 0.41 18.90 8.93
CA SER A 348 0.41 17.47 8.61
C SER A 348 -0.39 17.12 7.35
N VAL A 349 -1.30 17.99 6.89
CA VAL A 349 -2.03 17.77 5.63
C VAL A 349 -1.10 17.84 4.40
N LEU A 350 0.12 18.39 4.52
CA LEU A 350 1.09 18.46 3.41
C LEU A 350 1.83 17.14 3.11
N HIS A 351 1.42 16.03 3.71
CA HIS A 351 1.81 14.67 3.32
C HIS A 351 1.12 14.27 1.99
N ILE A 352 1.37 15.01 0.92
CA ILE A 352 0.70 14.83 -0.37
C ILE A 352 0.93 13.46 -1.02
N ASP A 353 1.93 12.70 -0.58
CA ASP A 353 2.18 11.32 -1.01
C ASP A 353 1.05 10.35 -0.61
N ILE A 354 0.25 10.70 0.42
CA ILE A 354 -0.94 9.94 0.80
C ILE A 354 -2.17 10.28 -0.04
N PHE A 355 -2.14 11.32 -0.87
CA PHE A 355 -3.28 11.76 -1.71
C PHE A 355 -3.41 10.96 -3.02
N SER A 356 -2.96 9.70 -3.00
CA SER A 356 -3.00 8.81 -4.15
C SER A 356 -4.04 7.70 -3.97
N LEU A 357 -4.51 7.16 -5.09
CA LEU A 357 -5.41 6.01 -5.12
C LEU A 357 -4.72 4.67 -4.83
N GLN A 358 -3.42 4.70 -4.47
CA GLN A 358 -2.63 3.49 -4.19
C GLN A 358 -3.23 2.66 -3.05
N ALA A 359 -3.91 3.28 -2.09
CA ALA A 359 -4.63 2.56 -1.04
C ALA A 359 -5.79 1.71 -1.61
N CYS A 360 -6.58 2.29 -2.52
CA CYS A 360 -7.66 1.59 -3.22
C CYS A 360 -7.11 0.48 -4.13
N GLU A 361 -6.07 0.74 -4.90
CA GLU A 361 -5.39 -0.27 -5.74
C GLU A 361 -4.83 -1.43 -4.91
N SER A 362 -4.27 -1.12 -3.73
CA SER A 362 -3.80 -2.12 -2.79
C SER A 362 -4.95 -2.98 -2.25
N LEU A 363 -6.10 -2.38 -1.95
CA LEU A 363 -7.32 -3.12 -1.57
C LEU A 363 -7.76 -4.07 -2.68
N PHE A 364 -7.83 -3.62 -3.94
CA PHE A 364 -8.18 -4.47 -5.07
C PHE A 364 -7.17 -5.59 -5.31
N ARG A 365 -5.87 -5.32 -5.14
CA ARG A 365 -4.81 -6.33 -5.23
C ARG A 365 -4.93 -7.36 -4.11
N ASN A 366 -5.19 -6.93 -2.88
CA ASN A 366 -5.36 -7.82 -1.73
C ASN A 366 -6.63 -8.67 -1.89
N ALA A 367 -7.73 -8.09 -2.38
CA ALA A 367 -8.94 -8.84 -2.71
C ALA A 367 -8.69 -9.88 -3.80
N ARG A 368 -7.90 -9.56 -4.83
CA ARG A 368 -7.45 -10.53 -5.84
C ARG A 368 -6.57 -11.64 -5.27
N ALA A 369 -5.68 -11.31 -4.34
CA ALA A 369 -4.80 -12.27 -3.67
C ALA A 369 -5.53 -13.19 -2.68
N LEU A 370 -6.65 -12.73 -2.10
CA LEU A 370 -7.56 -13.55 -1.29
C LEU A 370 -8.38 -14.52 -2.16
N SER A 371 -7.72 -15.38 -2.92
CA SER A 371 -8.34 -16.49 -3.66
C SER A 371 -8.52 -17.72 -2.77
N GLY A 372 -9.54 -18.53 -3.07
CA GLY A 372 -9.85 -19.77 -2.36
C GLY A 372 -8.87 -20.92 -2.64
N ILE A 373 -9.37 -22.15 -2.50
CA ILE A 373 -8.58 -23.40 -2.55
C ILE A 373 -7.95 -23.68 -3.93
N TYR A 374 -8.46 -23.05 -5.00
CA TYR A 374 -7.98 -23.25 -6.37
C TYR A 374 -7.21 -22.01 -6.86
N PRO A 375 -6.15 -22.20 -7.67
CA PRO A 375 -5.27 -21.11 -8.05
C PRO A 375 -6.00 -20.09 -8.94
N THR A 376 -5.77 -18.82 -8.63
CA THR A 376 -5.89 -17.65 -9.52
C THR A 376 -7.26 -17.37 -10.12
N ILE A 377 -8.34 -17.37 -9.32
CA ILE A 377 -9.54 -16.61 -9.70
C ILE A 377 -9.26 -15.12 -9.47
N VAL A 378 -8.65 -14.49 -10.48
CA VAL A 378 -8.37 -13.05 -10.50
C VAL A 378 -9.65 -12.24 -10.75
N ASN A 379 -10.59 -12.79 -11.51
CA ASN A 379 -11.87 -12.19 -11.81
C ASN A 379 -12.94 -12.78 -10.90
N PHE A 380 -13.65 -11.96 -10.15
CA PHE A 380 -14.68 -12.40 -9.22
C PHE A 380 -15.92 -11.51 -9.31
N THR A 381 -17.07 -12.04 -8.88
CA THR A 381 -18.33 -11.29 -8.90
C THR A 381 -18.32 -10.16 -7.86
N ILE A 382 -19.26 -9.22 -7.94
CA ILE A 382 -19.42 -8.18 -6.91
C ILE A 382 -19.66 -8.81 -5.55
N HIS A 383 -20.50 -9.85 -5.48
CA HIS A 383 -20.73 -10.60 -4.24
C HIS A 383 -19.45 -11.19 -3.64
N ASP A 384 -18.60 -11.77 -4.49
CA ASP A 384 -17.30 -12.28 -4.05
C ASP A 384 -16.38 -11.15 -3.58
N PHE A 385 -16.39 -10.00 -4.26
CA PHE A 385 -15.63 -8.83 -3.85
C PHE A 385 -16.05 -8.36 -2.45
N LEU A 386 -17.35 -8.18 -2.21
CA LEU A 386 -17.88 -7.73 -0.92
C LEU A 386 -17.52 -8.69 0.20
N ARG A 387 -17.59 -10.01 -0.05
CA ARG A 387 -17.16 -11.03 0.91
C ARG A 387 -15.65 -10.95 1.21
N ARG A 388 -14.80 -10.70 0.21
CA ARG A 388 -13.35 -10.54 0.40
C ARG A 388 -13.03 -9.22 1.10
N ALA A 389 -13.73 -8.13 0.78
CA ALA A 389 -13.62 -6.84 1.44
C ALA A 389 -14.01 -6.93 2.92
N GLN A 390 -15.09 -7.63 3.26
CA GLN A 390 -15.48 -7.92 4.64
C GLN A 390 -14.35 -8.63 5.42
N ARG A 391 -13.73 -9.65 4.83
CA ARG A 391 -12.58 -10.33 5.44
C ARG A 391 -11.39 -9.41 5.65
N LEU A 392 -11.09 -8.55 4.68
CA LEU A 392 -10.01 -7.55 4.81
C LEU A 392 -10.33 -6.51 5.90
N SER A 393 -11.59 -6.10 6.03
CA SER A 393 -12.04 -5.22 7.12
C SER A 393 -11.80 -5.87 8.48
N ILE A 394 -12.22 -7.13 8.66
CA ILE A 394 -12.00 -7.88 9.90
C ILE A 394 -10.50 -7.95 10.24
N LEU A 395 -9.64 -8.24 9.25
CA LEU A 395 -8.19 -8.23 9.46
C LEU A 395 -7.66 -6.85 9.87
N SER A 396 -8.17 -5.79 9.26
CA SER A 396 -7.79 -4.42 9.60
C SER A 396 -8.21 -4.07 11.03
N ASP A 397 -9.42 -4.46 11.43
CA ASP A 397 -9.95 -4.20 12.77
C ASP A 397 -9.16 -4.96 13.84
N ILE A 398 -8.83 -6.23 13.60
CA ILE A 398 -7.96 -7.02 14.47
C ILE A 398 -6.59 -6.35 14.61
N LYS A 399 -6.02 -5.85 13.51
CA LYS A 399 -4.72 -5.16 13.51
C LYS A 399 -4.76 -3.83 14.28
N HIS A 400 -5.88 -3.08 14.21
CA HIS A 400 -6.04 -1.81 14.92
C HIS A 400 -6.33 -1.98 16.40
N MET A 401 -7.17 -2.95 16.79
CA MET A 401 -7.43 -3.25 18.20
C MET A 401 -6.13 -3.56 18.96
N GLN A 402 -5.10 -4.05 18.27
CA GLN A 402 -3.80 -4.37 18.84
C GLN A 402 -2.86 -3.17 18.90
N SER A 403 -3.08 -2.11 18.11
CA SER A 403 -2.24 -0.91 18.17
C SER A 403 -2.64 0.05 19.28
N ASP A 404 -3.92 0.04 19.69
CA ASP A 404 -4.46 0.98 20.68
C ASP A 404 -4.39 0.46 22.12
N THR A 405 -4.20 -0.86 22.30
CA THR A 405 -3.92 -1.43 23.62
C THR A 405 -2.42 -1.63 23.76
N ASP A 406 -1.76 -0.88 24.65
CA ASP A 406 -0.39 -1.15 25.15
C ASP A 406 -0.25 -2.51 25.89
N LEU A 407 -1.18 -3.44 25.66
CA LEU A 407 -1.16 -4.78 26.20
C LEU A 407 -0.17 -5.64 25.40
N VAL A 408 0.64 -6.40 26.13
CA VAL A 408 1.74 -7.26 25.66
C VAL A 408 1.27 -8.40 24.71
N ASN A 409 -0.04 -8.54 24.50
CA ASN A 409 -0.69 -9.56 23.66
C ASN A 409 -0.67 -9.29 22.13
N ASN A 410 0.40 -8.67 21.63
CA ASN A 410 0.45 -8.21 20.25
C ASN A 410 0.75 -9.36 19.27
N PHE A 411 -0.24 -9.75 18.47
CA PHE A 411 0.01 -10.55 17.29
C PHE A 411 0.84 -9.73 16.29
N ILE A 412 2.10 -10.09 16.14
CA ILE A 412 2.95 -9.48 15.13
C ILE A 412 2.54 -10.07 13.78
N PHE A 413 1.69 -9.36 13.06
CA PHE A 413 1.45 -9.67 11.65
C PHE A 413 2.78 -9.56 10.89
N PRO A 414 3.19 -10.59 10.13
CA PRO A 414 4.43 -10.54 9.39
C PRO A 414 4.38 -9.37 8.41
N ALA A 415 5.19 -8.35 8.67
CA ALA A 415 5.45 -7.29 7.72
C ALA A 415 6.29 -7.89 6.60
N HIS A 416 5.80 -7.83 5.37
CA HIS A 416 6.59 -8.19 4.20
C HIS A 416 7.94 -7.47 4.30
N HIS A 417 9.08 -8.15 4.15
CA HIS A 417 10.42 -7.58 4.43
C HIS A 417 10.75 -6.27 3.67
N LYS A 418 10.00 -5.95 2.60
CA LYS A 418 10.07 -4.68 1.87
C LYS A 418 9.40 -3.48 2.58
N HIS A 419 8.61 -3.73 3.62
CA HIS A 419 7.92 -2.73 4.45
C HIS A 419 8.39 -2.80 5.90
N ARG A 420 9.70 -2.98 6.13
CA ARG A 420 10.26 -2.74 7.47
C ARG A 420 9.96 -1.28 7.81
N SER A 421 9.18 -1.07 8.87
CA SER A 421 8.69 0.24 9.23
C SER A 421 9.87 1.19 9.40
N VAL A 422 9.96 2.17 8.51
CA VAL A 422 10.39 3.47 9.00
C VAL A 422 9.26 3.86 9.92
N ARG A 423 9.52 3.84 11.23
CA ARG A 423 8.67 4.52 12.20
C ARG A 423 8.42 5.89 11.58
N HIS A 424 7.16 6.18 11.25
CA HIS A 424 6.74 7.53 10.95
C HIS A 424 6.98 8.31 12.23
N ALA A 425 8.21 8.79 12.44
CA ALA A 425 8.41 9.94 13.30
C ALA A 425 7.40 10.96 12.77
N ALA A 426 6.47 11.38 13.62
CA ALA A 426 5.50 12.40 13.26
C ALA A 426 6.33 13.58 12.76
N VAL A 427 6.34 13.76 11.43
CA VAL A 427 7.10 14.81 10.79
C VAL A 427 6.38 16.09 11.15
N MET A 428 6.90 16.79 12.16
CA MET A 428 6.34 18.04 12.61
C MET A 428 6.77 19.12 11.62
N ILE A 429 6.00 19.27 10.54
CA ILE A 429 6.12 20.42 9.66
C ILE A 429 5.78 21.65 10.50
N ASN A 430 6.77 22.54 10.70
CA ASN A 430 6.63 23.68 11.59
C ASN A 430 5.77 24.78 10.92
N GLN A 431 4.65 25.15 11.55
CA GLN A 431 3.74 26.20 11.08
C GLN A 431 4.48 27.52 10.76
N TYR A 432 5.49 27.88 11.58
CA TYR A 432 6.28 29.09 11.39
C TYR A 432 6.98 29.15 10.02
N GLU A 433 7.40 28.00 9.49
CA GLU A 433 8.07 27.93 8.19
C GLU A 433 7.10 28.16 7.02
N ILE A 434 5.86 27.69 7.15
CA ILE A 434 4.80 27.86 6.15
C ILE A 434 4.33 29.33 6.12
N ASP A 435 4.25 29.96 7.29
CA ASP A 435 3.86 31.36 7.42
C ASP A 435 4.86 32.30 6.70
N GLN A 436 6.14 31.95 6.67
CA GLN A 436 7.20 32.68 5.94
C GLN A 436 7.18 32.51 4.41
N ILE A 437 6.36 31.61 3.85
CA ILE A 437 6.31 31.40 2.40
C ILE A 437 5.70 32.61 1.71
N ASP A 438 6.50 33.26 0.87
CA ASP A 438 6.05 34.26 -0.10
C ASP A 438 5.55 33.54 -1.35
N ILE A 439 4.22 33.40 -1.45
CA ILE A 439 3.55 32.70 -2.55
C ILE A 439 3.78 33.42 -3.88
N GLU A 440 3.71 34.75 -3.89
CA GLU A 440 3.87 35.53 -5.12
C GLU A 440 5.28 35.35 -5.68
N LYS A 441 6.31 35.51 -4.84
CA LYS A 441 7.70 35.25 -5.24
C LYS A 441 7.93 33.83 -5.73
N LEU A 442 7.26 32.85 -5.14
CA LEU A 442 7.36 31.45 -5.55
C LEU A 442 6.76 31.23 -6.93
N ILE A 443 5.56 31.75 -7.18
CA ILE A 443 4.87 31.62 -8.48
C ILE A 443 5.61 32.40 -9.56
N THR A 444 6.04 33.63 -9.30
CA THR A 444 6.88 34.41 -10.22
C THR A 444 8.18 33.69 -10.53
N GLY A 445 8.86 33.15 -9.51
CA GLY A 445 10.07 32.35 -9.72
C GLY A 445 9.83 31.01 -10.44
N ALA A 446 8.61 30.47 -10.42
CA ALA A 446 8.22 29.32 -11.22
C ALA A 446 8.00 29.70 -12.68
N TYR A 447 7.42 30.87 -12.94
CA TYR A 447 7.24 31.46 -14.26
C TYR A 447 8.59 31.81 -14.91
N ASP A 448 9.49 32.49 -14.20
CA ASP A 448 10.83 32.81 -14.71
C ASP A 448 11.61 31.55 -15.09
N LYS A 449 11.51 30.51 -14.26
CA LYS A 449 12.13 29.20 -14.53
C LYS A 449 11.49 28.52 -15.75
N ALA A 450 10.19 28.69 -15.96
CA ALA A 450 9.52 28.17 -17.14
C ALA A 450 10.01 28.90 -18.39
N ILE A 451 10.12 30.24 -18.37
CA ILE A 451 10.67 31.03 -19.47
C ILE A 451 12.10 30.64 -19.80
N GLN A 452 12.96 30.43 -18.80
CA GLN A 452 14.36 30.03 -19.03
C GLN A 452 14.51 28.64 -19.66
N LYS A 453 13.50 27.78 -19.48
CA LYS A 453 13.51 26.40 -19.97
C LYS A 453 12.81 26.24 -21.31
N TRP A 454 11.77 27.05 -21.54
CA TRP A 454 11.15 27.25 -22.84
C TRP A 454 12.24 27.72 -23.81
#